data_AF-A0A3B8YZ60-F1
#
_entry.id   AF-A0A3B8YZ60-F1
#
_cell.length_a   1.000
_cell.length_b   1.000
_cell.length_c   1.000
_cell.angle_alpha   90.00
_cell.angle_beta   90.00
_cell.angle_gamma   90.00
#
_symmetry.space_group_name_H-M   'P 1'
#
loop_
_entity.id
_entity.type
_entity.pdbx_description
1 polymer ?
#
loop_
_entity_poly.entity_id
_entity_poly.type
_entity_poly.pdbx_seq_one_letter_code
_entity_poly.pdbx_strand_id
1 'polypeptide(L)'
;MARIPFAFLAATQPGCRSPGCAAGKTKFQKSICVQCHGLEAQGMAGMGMDLRSAPLIRAGKAEAIDKFIENGHRGTNQYPGGMPPNGGISLSASDRANITAWLLTLAKPPKHP
;
A
#
# COMPACT_ATOMS: atom_id res chain seq x y z
N MET A 1 5.22 31.04 30.82
CA MET A 1 5.02 30.92 29.36
C MET A 1 5.26 29.47 28.99
N ALA A 2 4.20 28.78 28.54
CA ALA A 2 4.10 27.34 28.53
C ALA A 2 4.94 26.69 27.41
N ARG A 3 5.74 25.68 27.79
CA ARG A 3 6.32 24.72 26.85
C ARG A 3 5.24 23.71 26.48
N ILE A 4 4.71 23.80 25.27
CA ILE A 4 3.82 22.78 24.71
C ILE A 4 4.74 21.60 24.32
N PRO A 5 4.63 20.41 24.95
CA PRO A 5 5.23 19.25 24.35
C PRO A 5 4.42 18.96 23.08
N PHE A 6 5.07 19.00 21.93
CA PHE A 6 4.56 18.37 20.72
C PHE A 6 4.52 16.86 20.99
N ALA A 7 3.50 16.43 21.73
CA ALA A 7 3.01 15.06 21.65
C ALA A 7 2.56 14.92 20.19
N PHE A 8 3.42 14.29 19.39
CA PHE A 8 3.03 13.72 18.11
C PHE A 8 1.81 12.86 18.41
N LEU A 9 0.61 13.36 18.08
CA LEU A 9 -0.55 12.54 17.87
C LEU A 9 -0.16 11.59 16.74
N ALA A 10 0.30 10.40 17.11
CA ALA A 10 0.37 9.28 16.21
C ALA A 10 -1.04 9.14 15.63
N ALA A 11 -1.18 9.48 14.35
CA ALA A 11 -2.41 9.30 13.61
C ALA A 11 -2.74 7.81 13.62
N THR A 12 -3.53 7.39 14.60
CA THR A 12 -4.10 6.05 14.66
C THR A 12 -5.12 5.95 13.55
N GLN A 13 -4.69 5.38 12.43
CA GLN A 13 -5.58 5.11 11.32
C GLN A 13 -6.59 4.05 11.76
N PRO A 14 -7.90 4.31 11.64
CA PRO A 14 -8.91 3.29 11.88
C PRO A 14 -8.63 2.08 10.97
N GLY A 15 -8.29 0.93 11.57
CA GLY A 15 -7.92 -0.31 10.85
C GLY A 15 -6.45 -0.72 11.00
N CYS A 16 -5.56 0.18 11.43
CA CYS A 16 -4.13 -0.08 11.57
C CYS A 16 -3.76 -0.41 13.03
N ARG A 17 -3.84 -1.69 13.40
CA ARG A 17 -3.58 -2.15 14.79
C ARG A 17 -2.13 -2.61 15.04
N SER A 18 -1.30 -2.74 14.02
CA SER A 18 0.12 -3.12 14.15
C SER A 18 1.05 -1.92 13.88
N PRO A 19 2.18 -1.78 14.61
CA PRO A 19 3.17 -0.74 14.34
C PRO A 19 3.68 -0.74 12.89
N GLY A 20 3.82 -1.94 12.30
CA GLY A 20 4.28 -2.11 10.91
C GLY A 20 3.34 -1.51 9.87
N CYS A 21 2.04 -1.43 10.13
CA CYS A 21 1.08 -0.84 9.19
C CYS A 21 1.23 0.69 9.08
N ALA A 22 1.49 1.42 10.18
CA ALA A 22 1.70 2.86 10.13
C ALA A 22 3.00 3.22 9.39
N ALA A 23 4.05 2.43 9.63
CA ALA A 23 5.30 2.50 8.86
C ALA A 23 5.07 2.17 7.38
N GLY A 24 4.25 1.16 7.10
CA GLY A 24 3.87 0.72 5.76
C GLY A 24 3.21 1.82 4.93
N LYS A 25 2.20 2.49 5.50
CA LYS A 25 1.59 3.64 4.83
C LYS A 25 2.60 4.74 4.59
N THR A 26 3.38 5.10 5.61
CA THR A 26 4.40 6.14 5.48
C THR A 26 5.39 5.81 4.36
N LYS A 27 5.85 4.56 4.28
CA LYS A 27 6.75 4.10 3.23
C LYS A 27 6.10 4.19 1.85
N PHE A 28 4.88 3.69 1.71
CA PHE A 28 4.12 3.78 0.47
C PHE A 28 3.98 5.22 0.00
N GLN A 29 3.54 6.12 0.89
CA GLN A 29 3.30 7.54 0.61
C GLN A 29 4.56 8.32 0.24
N LYS A 30 5.71 7.96 0.80
CA LYS A 30 7.00 8.58 0.52
C LYS A 30 7.78 7.92 -0.62
N SER A 31 7.17 6.98 -1.34
CA SER A 31 7.83 6.20 -2.40
C SER A 31 7.15 6.40 -3.76
N ILE A 32 7.72 5.76 -4.77
CA ILE A 32 7.19 5.71 -6.14
C ILE A 32 5.75 5.17 -6.24
N CYS A 33 5.28 4.40 -5.24
CA CYS A 33 3.98 3.75 -5.27
C CYS A 33 2.82 4.72 -5.49
N VAL A 34 2.88 5.93 -4.91
CA VAL A 34 1.80 6.92 -5.04
C VAL A 34 1.67 7.49 -6.46
N GLN A 35 2.72 7.42 -7.28
CA GLN A 35 2.67 7.96 -8.64
C GLN A 35 1.74 7.13 -9.54
N CYS A 36 1.58 5.83 -9.25
CA CYS A 36 0.67 4.95 -9.98
C CYS A 36 -0.60 4.60 -9.20
N HIS A 37 -0.50 4.47 -7.87
CA HIS A 37 -1.61 4.02 -7.04
C HIS A 37 -2.27 5.14 -6.22
N GLY A 38 -1.80 6.38 -6.30
CA GLY A 38 -2.35 7.51 -5.55
C GLY A 38 -1.99 7.49 -4.06
N LEU A 39 -2.17 8.62 -3.36
CA LEU A 39 -1.70 8.83 -1.98
C LEU A 39 -2.36 7.88 -0.95
N GLU A 40 -3.62 7.50 -1.19
CA GLU A 40 -4.44 6.62 -0.35
C GLU A 40 -4.73 5.30 -1.07
N ALA A 41 -3.86 4.91 -2.01
CA ALA A 41 -3.96 3.69 -2.81
C ALA A 41 -5.23 3.61 -3.68
N GLN A 42 -5.85 4.75 -4.01
CA GLN A 42 -7.08 4.87 -4.80
C GLN A 42 -6.93 4.59 -6.30
N GLY A 43 -5.71 4.38 -6.78
CA GLY A 43 -5.41 4.23 -8.20
C GLY A 43 -5.27 5.56 -8.95
N MET A 44 -4.68 5.49 -10.13
CA MET A 44 -4.54 6.60 -11.07
C MET A 44 -4.85 6.08 -12.48
N ALA A 45 -5.74 6.76 -13.20
CA ALA A 45 -6.21 6.31 -14.52
C ALA A 45 -5.03 6.12 -15.49
N GLY A 46 -4.99 4.96 -16.16
CA GLY A 46 -3.91 4.59 -17.09
C GLY A 46 -2.57 4.21 -16.46
N MET A 47 -2.38 4.42 -15.15
CA MET A 47 -1.10 4.19 -14.46
C MET A 47 -1.18 2.98 -13.51
N GLY A 48 -2.19 2.93 -12.64
CA GLY A 48 -2.32 1.86 -11.66
C GLY A 48 -3.73 1.74 -11.11
N MET A 49 -4.09 0.52 -10.70
CA MET A 49 -5.43 0.23 -10.19
C MET A 49 -5.66 0.75 -8.76
N ASP A 50 -6.94 0.87 -8.39
CA ASP A 50 -7.39 1.11 -7.02
C ASP A 50 -7.12 -0.14 -6.15
N LEU A 51 -6.10 -0.05 -5.30
CA LEU A 51 -5.70 -1.17 -4.44
C LEU A 51 -6.71 -1.43 -3.32
N ARG A 52 -7.56 -0.47 -2.97
CA ARG A 52 -8.60 -0.62 -1.94
C ARG A 52 -9.70 -1.59 -2.39
N SER A 53 -9.84 -1.79 -3.70
CA SER A 53 -10.80 -2.72 -4.31
C SER A 53 -10.13 -3.90 -5.02
N ALA A 54 -8.79 -3.93 -5.06
CA ALA A 54 -8.04 -4.95 -5.77
C ALA A 54 -8.32 -6.37 -5.22
N PRO A 55 -8.61 -7.37 -6.08
CA PRO A 55 -8.88 -8.74 -5.64
C PRO A 55 -7.75 -9.35 -4.80
N LEU A 56 -6.50 -9.08 -5.15
CA LEU A 56 -5.33 -9.57 -4.41
C LEU A 56 -5.31 -9.05 -2.96
N ILE A 57 -5.64 -7.78 -2.76
CA ILE A 57 -5.72 -7.16 -1.43
C ILE A 57 -6.90 -7.72 -0.64
N ARG A 58 -8.07 -7.84 -1.30
CA ARG A 58 -9.28 -8.40 -0.70
C ARG A 58 -9.16 -9.87 -0.31
N ALA A 59 -8.33 -10.64 -1.02
CA ALA A 59 -8.06 -12.04 -0.68
C ALA A 59 -7.31 -12.18 0.66
N GLY A 60 -6.70 -11.11 1.18
CA GLY A 60 -6.10 -11.08 2.52
C GLY A 60 -4.82 -11.91 2.67
N LYS A 61 -4.24 -12.41 1.58
CA LYS A 61 -3.05 -13.28 1.60
C LYS A 61 -1.78 -12.43 1.58
N ALA A 62 -1.25 -12.13 2.77
CA ALA A 62 -0.05 -11.28 2.94
C ALA A 62 1.12 -11.70 2.04
N GLU A 63 1.45 -13.00 2.02
CA GLU A 63 2.59 -13.50 1.25
C GLU A 63 2.41 -13.38 -0.26
N ALA A 64 1.18 -13.50 -0.75
CA ALA A 64 0.87 -13.26 -2.16
C ALA A 64 1.04 -11.77 -2.53
N ILE A 65 0.69 -10.86 -1.61
CA ILE A 65 0.88 -9.42 -1.80
C ILE A 65 2.37 -9.08 -1.80
N ASP A 66 3.14 -9.57 -0.81
CA ASP A 66 4.59 -9.34 -0.74
C ASP A 66 5.31 -9.85 -1.99
N LYS A 67 5.01 -11.08 -2.43
CA LYS A 67 5.59 -11.64 -3.66
C LYS A 67 5.19 -10.88 -4.92
N PHE A 68 3.96 -10.36 -4.97
CA PHE A 68 3.54 -9.51 -6.09
C PHE A 68 4.31 -8.19 -6.10
N ILE A 69 4.54 -7.56 -4.93
CA ILE A 69 5.36 -6.35 -4.82
C ILE A 69 6.81 -6.64 -5.21
N GLU A 70 7.38 -7.74 -4.70
CA GLU A 70 8.76 -8.15 -4.97
C GLU A 70 9.01 -8.38 -6.47
N ASN A 71 8.14 -9.16 -7.11
CA ASN A 71 8.34 -9.58 -8.50
C ASN A 71 7.79 -8.59 -9.53
N GLY A 72 6.79 -7.80 -9.14
CA GLY A 72 6.03 -7.01 -10.10
C GLY A 72 5.20 -7.87 -11.05
N HIS A 73 4.68 -7.23 -12.09
CA HIS A 73 3.99 -7.88 -13.19
C HIS A 73 4.19 -7.13 -14.50
N ARG A 74 4.11 -7.86 -15.62
CA ARG A 74 4.14 -7.27 -16.97
C ARG A 74 2.86 -6.47 -17.24
N GLY A 75 2.96 -5.51 -18.15
CA GLY A 75 1.81 -4.72 -18.58
C GLY A 75 0.61 -5.56 -19.03
N THR A 76 -0.57 -4.99 -18.85
CA THR A 76 -1.84 -5.49 -19.38
C THR A 76 -2.42 -4.48 -20.36
N ASN A 77 -3.48 -4.83 -21.09
CA ASN A 77 -4.17 -3.86 -21.96
C ASN A 77 -4.67 -2.62 -21.18
N GLN A 78 -5.07 -2.81 -19.91
CA GLN A 78 -5.56 -1.72 -19.05
C GLN A 78 -4.42 -0.93 -18.41
N TYR A 79 -3.28 -1.57 -18.12
CA TYR A 79 -2.09 -0.96 -17.53
C TYR A 79 -0.83 -1.39 -18.30
N PRO A 80 -0.53 -0.77 -19.45
CA PRO A 80 0.53 -1.23 -20.35
C PRO A 80 1.94 -1.14 -19.74
N GLY A 81 2.16 -0.23 -18.79
CA GLY A 81 3.43 -0.09 -18.09
C GLY A 81 3.74 -1.25 -17.14
N GLY A 82 2.72 -2.00 -16.70
CA GLY A 82 2.86 -3.03 -15.66
C GLY A 82 3.31 -2.44 -14.33
N MET A 83 3.77 -3.32 -13.44
CA MET A 83 4.40 -2.92 -12.19
C MET A 83 5.81 -3.52 -12.17
N PRO A 84 6.88 -2.73 -12.24
CA PRO A 84 8.23 -3.28 -12.12
C PRO A 84 8.44 -3.94 -10.75
N PRO A 85 9.42 -4.86 -10.62
CA PRO A 85 9.85 -5.39 -9.33
C PRO A 85 10.05 -4.27 -8.30
N ASN A 86 9.48 -4.43 -7.11
CA ASN A 86 9.49 -3.43 -6.04
C ASN A 86 8.98 -2.03 -6.44
N GLY A 87 8.15 -1.92 -7.49
CA GLY A 87 7.68 -0.64 -8.03
C GLY A 87 8.77 0.17 -8.74
N GLY A 88 9.92 -0.44 -9.07
CA GLY A 88 11.03 0.21 -9.77
C GLY A 88 12.04 0.88 -8.84
N ILE A 89 12.00 0.60 -7.53
CA ILE A 89 12.97 1.08 -6.56
C ILE A 89 13.61 -0.07 -5.79
N SER A 90 14.74 0.19 -5.13
CA SER A 90 15.26 -0.74 -4.12
C SER A 90 14.38 -0.69 -2.88
N LEU A 91 13.84 -1.85 -2.48
CA LEU A 91 12.91 -1.98 -1.37
C LEU A 91 13.31 -3.19 -0.51
N SER A 92 13.48 -2.95 0.79
CA SER A 92 13.84 -4.03 1.73
C SER A 92 12.64 -4.96 1.98
N ALA A 93 12.90 -6.20 2.38
CA ALA A 93 11.85 -7.15 2.76
C ALA A 93 10.99 -6.62 3.93
N SER A 94 11.60 -5.92 4.90
CA SER A 94 10.87 -5.30 6.01
C SER A 94 9.96 -4.17 5.55
N ASP A 95 10.42 -3.32 4.62
CA ASP A 95 9.59 -2.26 4.04
C ASP A 95 8.40 -2.86 3.27
N ARG A 96 8.62 -3.93 2.48
CA ARG A 96 7.53 -4.62 1.78
C ARG A 96 6.54 -5.25 2.75
N ALA A 97 7.01 -5.89 3.81
CA ALA A 97 6.15 -6.48 4.84
C ALA A 97 5.28 -5.40 5.52
N ASN A 98 5.86 -4.24 5.82
CA ASN A 98 5.14 -3.10 6.38
C ASN A 98 4.09 -2.55 5.40
N ILE A 99 4.45 -2.34 4.13
CA ILE A 99 3.50 -1.90 3.08
C ILE A 99 2.37 -2.92 2.93
N THR A 100 2.69 -4.21 2.90
CA THR A 100 1.72 -5.31 2.83
C THR A 100 0.75 -5.27 4.01
N ALA A 101 1.27 -5.11 5.23
CA ALA A 101 0.47 -4.99 6.43
C ALA A 101 -0.51 -3.81 6.35
N TRP A 102 -0.08 -2.68 5.78
CA TRP A 102 -0.97 -1.54 5.55
C TRP A 102 -2.03 -1.82 4.48
N LEU A 103 -1.64 -2.37 3.32
CA LEU A 103 -2.57 -2.69 2.23
C LEU A 103 -3.70 -3.62 2.69
N LEU A 104 -3.39 -4.59 3.55
CA LEU A 104 -4.38 -5.50 4.14
C LEU A 104 -5.44 -4.76 4.97
N THR A 105 -5.11 -3.62 5.56
CA THR A 105 -6.10 -2.78 6.27
C THR A 105 -7.08 -2.06 5.34
N LEU A 106 -6.73 -1.93 4.05
CA LEU A 106 -7.57 -1.28 3.05
C LEU A 106 -8.68 -2.19 2.51
N ALA A 107 -8.57 -3.50 2.74
CA ALA A 107 -9.54 -4.47 2.28
C ALA A 107 -10.91 -4.17 2.90
N LYS A 108 -11.83 -3.61 2.10
CA LYS A 108 -13.24 -3.53 2.49
C LYS A 108 -13.84 -4.94 2.43
N PRO A 109 -14.73 -5.32 3.36
CA PRO A 109 -15.50 -6.55 3.23
C PRO A 109 -16.29 -6.52 1.91
N PRO A 110 -16.52 -7.68 1.26
CA PRO A 110 -17.31 -7.75 0.04
C PRO A 110 -18.67 -7.07 0.26
N LYS A 111 -19.03 -6.13 -0.62
CA LYS A 111 -20.46 -5.81 -0.79
C LYS A 111 -21.09 -7.06 -1.40
N HIS A 112 -22.12 -7.59 -0.74
CA HIS A 112 -22.84 -8.83 -1.08
C HIS A 112 -23.27 -8.91 -2.57
N PRO A 113 -23.52 -10.13 -3.10
CA PRO A 113 -23.73 -10.39 -4.53
C PRO A 113 -24.88 -9.61 -5.16
#